data_AF-A0A850M0N6-F1
#
_entry.id   AF-A0A850M0N6-F1
#
_cell.length_a   1.000
_cell.length_b   1.000
_cell.length_c   1.000
_cell.angle_alpha   90.00
_cell.angle_beta   90.00
_cell.angle_gamma   90.00
#
_symmetry.space_group_name_H-M   'P 1'
#
loop_
_entity.id
_entity.type
_entity.pdbx_description
1 polymer ?
#
loop_
_entity_poly.entity_id
_entity_poly.type
_entity_poly.pdbx_seq_one_letter_code
_entity_poly.pdbx_strand_id
1 'polypeptide(L)'
;MLRALGLIFVYVFSRGKPVVDIAKRNKGIGTRNPLRTKYDENDELRIKKVSIRYLLQIAKWVKKAFKNASKITYPVLIMQGTKDELVSPEGVREFFNKLIVNDKKFIELEGAYHCLYSDPAMVDKEGWNIIRDWIIEH
;
A
#
# COMPACT_ATOMS: atom_id res chain seq x y z
N MET A 1 24.76 24.29 -17.61
CA MET A 1 24.57 23.50 -16.37
C MET A 1 23.55 24.10 -15.39
N LEU A 2 23.54 25.41 -15.07
CA LEU A 2 22.59 25.99 -14.11
C LEU A 2 21.10 25.80 -14.47
N ARG A 3 20.72 25.87 -15.76
CA ARG A 3 19.33 25.65 -16.19
C ARG A 3 18.82 24.23 -15.91
N ALA A 4 19.68 23.22 -16.02
CA ALA A 4 19.32 21.83 -15.74
C ALA A 4 19.12 21.59 -14.23
N LEU A 5 19.98 22.17 -13.39
CA LEU A 5 19.84 22.16 -11.92
C LEU A 5 18.56 22.85 -11.45
N GLY A 6 18.21 23.99 -12.04
CA GLY A 6 16.95 24.70 -11.74
C GLY A 6 15.70 23.87 -12.09
N LEU A 7 15.73 23.14 -13.22
CA LEU A 7 14.63 22.25 -13.62
C LEU A 7 14.47 21.06 -12.65
N ILE A 8 15.58 20.44 -12.22
CA ILE A 8 15.57 19.38 -11.21
C ILE A 8 14.91 19.88 -9.92
N PHE A 9 15.29 21.07 -9.45
CA PHE A 9 14.72 21.67 -8.25
C PHE A 9 13.20 21.90 -8.38
N VAL A 10 12.74 22.37 -9.54
CA VAL A 10 11.31 22.55 -9.83
C VAL A 10 10.56 21.22 -9.74
N TYR A 11 11.06 20.13 -10.34
CA TYR A 11 10.35 18.84 -10.32
C TYR A 11 10.39 18.14 -8.95
N VAL A 12 11.46 18.31 -8.16
CA VAL A 12 11.57 17.72 -6.82
C VAL A 12 10.65 18.42 -5.81
N PHE A 13 10.48 19.74 -5.90
CA PHE A 13 9.74 20.51 -4.89
C PHE A 13 8.34 20.99 -5.31
N SER A 14 8.03 21.03 -6.62
CA SER A 14 6.71 21.44 -7.08
C SER A 14 5.65 20.38 -6.77
N ARG A 15 4.60 20.80 -6.06
CA ARG A 15 3.46 19.94 -5.70
C ARG A 15 2.63 19.55 -6.92
N GLY A 16 2.46 20.49 -7.86
CA GLY A 16 1.51 20.40 -8.97
C GLY A 16 2.04 19.79 -10.28
N LYS A 17 3.21 19.15 -10.29
CA LYS A 17 3.76 18.53 -11.51
C LYS A 17 3.77 17.00 -11.40
N PRO A 18 2.66 16.32 -11.74
CA PRO A 18 2.60 14.86 -11.73
C PRO A 18 3.31 14.30 -12.97
N VAL A 19 4.58 13.94 -12.79
CA VAL A 19 5.46 13.46 -13.87
C VAL A 19 5.73 11.96 -13.83
N VAL A 20 5.48 11.30 -12.70
CA VAL A 20 5.72 9.86 -12.54
C VAL A 20 4.43 9.11 -12.81
N ASP A 21 4.40 8.30 -13.85
CA ASP A 21 3.26 7.45 -14.20
C ASP A 21 3.26 6.17 -13.37
N ILE A 22 2.43 6.13 -12.33
CA ILE A 22 2.30 4.99 -11.43
C ILE A 22 1.37 3.93 -11.98
N ALA A 23 0.38 4.32 -12.80
CA ALA A 23 -0.54 3.36 -13.42
C ALA A 23 0.19 2.48 -14.43
N LYS A 24 1.06 3.07 -15.27
CA LYS A 24 1.89 2.33 -16.20
C LYS A 24 2.91 1.45 -15.48
N ARG A 25 3.56 1.97 -14.43
CA ARG A 25 4.57 1.22 -13.66
C ARG A 25 3.98 -0.02 -12.98
N ASN A 26 2.74 0.09 -12.50
CA ASN A 26 2.12 -0.95 -11.68
C ASN A 26 1.14 -1.85 -12.47
N LYS A 27 1.17 -1.79 -13.81
CA LYS A 27 0.23 -2.57 -14.63
C LYS A 27 0.48 -4.07 -14.44
N GLY A 28 -0.56 -4.80 -14.04
CA GLY A 28 -0.55 -6.26 -13.92
C GLY A 28 0.06 -6.83 -12.64
N ILE A 29 0.66 -6.01 -11.77
CA ILE A 29 1.32 -6.50 -10.53
C ILE A 29 0.48 -6.30 -9.26
N GLY A 30 -0.52 -5.41 -9.30
CA GLY A 30 -1.36 -5.14 -8.12
C GLY A 30 -2.54 -6.09 -7.93
N THR A 31 -2.98 -6.79 -8.98
CA THR A 31 -4.16 -7.66 -8.92
C THR A 31 -4.13 -8.70 -10.02
N ARG A 32 -4.66 -9.89 -9.71
CA ARG A 32 -4.97 -10.96 -10.68
C ARG A 32 -6.45 -10.99 -11.09
N ASN A 33 -7.29 -10.15 -10.50
CA ASN A 33 -8.72 -10.12 -10.81
C ASN A 33 -8.98 -9.29 -12.09
N PRO A 34 -9.47 -9.89 -13.19
CA PRO A 34 -9.69 -9.20 -14.46
C PRO A 34 -10.79 -8.12 -14.37
N LEU A 35 -11.80 -8.30 -13.51
CA LEU A 35 -12.84 -7.29 -13.30
C LEU A 35 -12.27 -6.04 -12.64
N ARG A 36 -11.35 -6.23 -11.67
CA ARG A 36 -10.65 -5.11 -11.03
C ARG A 36 -9.73 -4.39 -12.02
N THR A 37 -8.99 -5.12 -12.86
CA THR A 37 -8.16 -4.52 -13.91
C THR A 37 -9.02 -3.69 -14.88
N LYS A 38 -10.16 -4.23 -15.33
CA LYS A 38 -11.09 -3.50 -16.21
C LYS A 38 -11.66 -2.26 -15.54
N TYR A 39 -12.03 -2.33 -14.26
CA TYR A 39 -12.46 -1.17 -13.49
C TYR A 39 -11.37 -0.10 -13.46
N ASP A 40 -10.14 -0.47 -13.09
CA ASP A 40 -9.00 0.44 -13.03
C ASP A 40 -8.67 1.10 -14.39
N GLU A 41 -8.84 0.38 -15.50
CA GLU A 41 -8.60 0.92 -16.85
C GLU A 41 -9.67 1.92 -17.31
N ASN A 42 -10.92 1.77 -16.86
CA ASN A 42 -12.06 2.59 -17.27
C ASN A 42 -12.42 3.70 -16.26
N ASP A 43 -11.81 3.72 -15.08
CA ASP A 43 -12.06 4.74 -14.07
C ASP A 43 -11.45 6.10 -14.46
N GLU A 44 -12.30 7.06 -14.79
CA GLU A 44 -11.93 8.44 -15.12
C GLU A 44 -11.29 9.19 -13.94
N LEU A 45 -11.62 8.80 -12.71
CA LEU A 45 -11.10 9.41 -11.48
C LEU A 45 -9.78 8.78 -11.02
N ARG A 46 -9.31 7.72 -11.69
CA ARG A 46 -8.07 7.05 -11.33
C ARG A 46 -6.88 7.99 -11.48
N ILE A 47 -6.13 8.17 -10.40
CA ILE A 47 -4.85 8.87 -10.41
C ILE A 47 -3.82 8.03 -11.17
N LYS A 48 -3.38 8.53 -12.33
CA LYS A 48 -2.38 7.84 -13.18
C LYS A 48 -0.96 8.33 -12.93
N LYS A 49 -0.81 9.62 -12.61
CA LYS A 49 0.48 10.28 -12.42
C LYS A 49 0.57 10.98 -11.08
N VAL A 50 1.75 10.92 -10.46
CA VAL A 50 2.07 11.60 -9.20
C VAL A 50 3.36 12.40 -9.34
N SER A 51 3.56 13.38 -8.45
CA SER A 51 4.79 14.18 -8.43
C SER A 51 5.93 13.43 -7.72
N ILE A 52 7.17 13.80 -8.00
CA ILE A 52 8.34 13.25 -7.27
C ILE A 52 8.21 13.56 -5.77
N ARG A 53 7.77 14.78 -5.44
CA ARG A 53 7.49 15.18 -4.05
C ARG A 53 6.51 14.24 -3.36
N TYR A 54 5.46 13.79 -4.03
CA TYR A 54 4.50 12.84 -3.46
C TYR A 54 5.19 11.53 -3.04
N LEU A 55 6.05 10.96 -3.89
CA LEU A 55 6.80 9.74 -3.59
C LEU A 55 7.79 9.94 -2.42
N LEU A 56 8.50 11.08 -2.40
CA LEU A 56 9.39 11.43 -1.28
C LEU A 56 8.63 11.56 0.03
N GLN A 57 7.41 12.12 -0.02
CA GLN A 57 6.55 12.23 1.16
C GLN A 57 6.07 10.86 1.63
N ILE A 58 5.67 9.95 0.73
CA ILE A 58 5.36 8.55 1.11
C ILE A 58 6.54 7.94 1.86
N ALA A 59 7.75 8.00 1.30
CA ALA A 59 8.95 7.43 1.94
C ALA A 59 9.22 8.04 3.32
N LYS A 60 9.03 9.36 3.47
CA LYS A 60 9.11 10.05 4.77
C LYS A 60 8.05 9.54 5.76
N TRP A 61 6.81 9.34 5.31
CA TRP A 61 5.72 8.88 6.16
C TRP A 61 5.86 7.42 6.57
N VAL A 62 6.36 6.54 5.69
CA VAL A 62 6.71 5.16 6.04
C VAL A 62 7.74 5.13 7.17
N LYS A 63 8.86 5.87 7.05
CA LYS A 63 9.86 5.98 8.12
C LYS A 63 9.26 6.51 9.42
N LYS A 64 8.36 7.50 9.34
CA LYS A 64 7.67 8.05 10.51
C LYS A 64 6.73 7.03 11.15
N ALA A 65 6.02 6.21 10.36
CA ALA A 65 5.16 5.15 10.86
C ALA A 65 5.97 4.13 11.66
N PHE A 66 7.06 3.61 11.10
CA PHE A 66 7.96 2.67 11.80
C PHE A 66 8.52 3.25 13.10
N LYS A 67 8.96 4.52 13.08
CA LYS A 67 9.46 5.20 14.29
C LYS A 67 8.40 5.33 15.39
N ASN A 68 7.12 5.41 15.03
CA ASN A 68 6.03 5.62 15.97
C ASN A 68 5.15 4.38 16.14
N ALA A 69 5.55 3.21 15.65
CA ALA A 69 4.76 1.98 15.73
C ALA A 69 4.37 1.63 17.17
N SER A 70 5.29 1.85 18.12
CA SER A 70 5.05 1.65 19.56
C SER A 70 4.05 2.62 20.19
N LYS A 71 3.60 3.65 19.47
CA LYS A 71 2.56 4.57 19.95
C LYS A 71 1.14 4.10 19.63
N ILE A 72 1.00 3.01 18.88
CA ILE A 72 -0.31 2.42 18.59
C ILE A 72 -0.74 1.61 19.81
N THR A 73 -1.85 2.01 20.41
CA THR A 73 -2.39 1.42 21.65
C THR A 73 -3.73 0.71 21.45
N TYR A 74 -4.32 0.78 20.26
CA TYR A 74 -5.56 0.09 19.91
C TYR A 74 -5.26 -1.31 19.36
N PRO A 75 -6.23 -2.25 19.41
CA PRO A 75 -6.11 -3.54 18.75
C PRO A 75 -5.75 -3.38 17.27
N VAL A 76 -4.81 -4.20 16.76
CA VAL A 76 -4.35 -4.11 15.37
C VAL A 76 -4.50 -5.43 14.62
N LEU A 77 -5.30 -5.43 13.56
CA LEU A 77 -5.27 -6.44 12.51
C LEU A 77 -4.50 -5.91 11.29
N ILE A 78 -3.50 -6.66 10.83
CA ILE A 78 -2.84 -6.44 9.54
C ILE A 78 -3.04 -7.67 8.68
N MET A 79 -3.48 -7.47 7.44
CA MET A 79 -3.60 -8.52 6.43
C MET A 79 -2.72 -8.18 5.23
N GLN A 80 -1.98 -9.15 4.73
CA GLN A 80 -1.02 -8.96 3.64
C GLN A 80 -1.07 -10.14 2.68
N GLY A 81 -1.04 -9.88 1.36
CA GLY A 81 -0.89 -10.94 0.36
C GLY A 81 0.58 -11.33 0.19
N THR A 82 0.86 -12.64 0.08
CA THR A 82 2.26 -13.12 -0.05
C THR A 82 2.85 -12.91 -1.44
N LYS A 83 2.04 -12.55 -2.44
CA LYS A 83 2.46 -12.16 -3.80
C LYS A 83 2.27 -10.66 -4.08
N ASP A 84 2.29 -9.84 -3.03
CA ASP A 84 2.26 -8.39 -3.20
C ASP A 84 3.62 -7.86 -3.68
N GLU A 85 3.66 -7.39 -4.93
CA GLU A 85 4.85 -6.80 -5.54
C GLU A 85 4.94 -5.27 -5.33
N LEU A 86 3.92 -4.65 -4.75
CA LEU A 86 3.86 -3.20 -4.50
C LEU A 86 4.29 -2.85 -3.08
N VAL A 87 3.98 -3.70 -2.10
CA VAL A 87 4.36 -3.55 -0.69
C VAL A 87 5.08 -4.81 -0.23
N SER A 88 6.31 -4.66 0.28
CA SER A 88 7.10 -5.80 0.77
C SER A 88 6.43 -6.48 1.98
N PRO A 89 6.09 -7.78 1.90
CA PRO A 89 5.57 -8.54 3.04
C PRO A 89 6.53 -8.54 4.24
N GLU A 90 7.83 -8.59 3.99
CA GLU A 90 8.88 -8.52 5.02
C GLU A 90 8.85 -7.18 5.77
N GLY A 91 8.68 -6.07 5.05
CA GLY A 91 8.53 -4.75 5.66
C GLY A 91 7.29 -4.67 6.54
N VAL A 92 6.18 -5.27 6.12
CA VAL A 92 4.95 -5.33 6.92
C VAL A 92 5.14 -6.19 8.18
N ARG A 93 5.82 -7.34 8.07
CA ARG A 93 6.24 -8.16 9.22
C ARG A 93 7.10 -7.37 10.20
N GLU A 94 8.08 -6.62 9.69
CA GLU A 94 8.94 -5.76 10.53
C GLU A 94 8.11 -4.69 11.26
N PHE A 95 7.18 -4.03 10.56
CA PHE A 95 6.29 -3.06 11.18
C PHE A 95 5.43 -3.68 12.28
N PHE A 96 4.80 -4.83 12.01
CA PHE A 96 3.99 -5.57 12.98
C PHE A 96 4.78 -5.95 14.25
N ASN A 97 6.04 -6.36 14.08
CA ASN A 97 6.93 -6.69 15.20
C ASN A 97 7.30 -5.48 16.06
N LYS A 98 7.23 -4.25 15.51
CA LYS A 98 7.47 -3.01 16.27
C LYS A 98 6.25 -2.52 17.06
N LEU A 99 5.06 -3.06 16.81
CA LEU A 99 3.88 -2.77 17.61
C LEU A 99 4.06 -3.33 19.03
N ILE A 100 3.74 -2.52 20.05
CA ILE A 100 3.84 -2.94 21.46
C ILE A 100 2.49 -3.38 22.05
N VAL A 101 1.39 -3.11 21.35
CA VAL A 101 0.06 -3.59 21.77
C VAL A 101 0.06 -5.12 21.76
N ASN A 102 -0.46 -5.71 22.84
CA ASN A 102 -0.56 -7.16 22.97
C ASN A 102 -1.61 -7.74 22.02
N ASP A 103 -2.72 -7.02 21.88
CA ASP A 103 -3.83 -7.38 21.03
C ASP A 103 -3.55 -6.98 19.58
N LYS A 104 -2.85 -7.87 18.87
CA LYS A 104 -2.51 -7.69 17.48
C LYS A 104 -2.48 -9.01 16.73
N LYS A 105 -2.93 -8.99 15.49
CA LYS A 105 -2.98 -10.15 14.60
C LYS A 105 -2.39 -9.80 13.24
N PHE A 106 -1.50 -10.65 12.74
CA PHE A 106 -0.97 -10.55 11.39
C PHE A 106 -1.37 -11.78 10.59
N ILE A 107 -2.03 -11.56 9.46
CA ILE A 107 -2.52 -12.62 8.58
C ILE A 107 -1.90 -12.48 7.21
N GLU A 108 -1.23 -13.54 6.78
CA GLU A 108 -0.69 -13.66 5.44
C GLU A 108 -1.62 -14.51 4.58
N LEU A 109 -2.16 -13.90 3.54
CA LEU A 109 -3.03 -14.56 2.58
C LEU A 109 -2.18 -15.16 1.46
N GLU A 110 -1.92 -16.46 1.58
CA GLU A 110 -1.05 -17.18 0.66
C GLU A 110 -1.51 -17.07 -0.80
N GLY A 111 -0.62 -16.59 -1.66
CA GLY A 111 -0.85 -16.39 -3.09
C GLY A 111 -1.63 -15.12 -3.46
N ALA A 112 -2.11 -14.34 -2.50
CA ALA A 112 -2.87 -13.13 -2.75
C ALA A 112 -1.98 -11.97 -3.21
N TYR A 113 -2.54 -11.12 -4.07
CA TYR A 113 -1.88 -9.92 -4.62
C TYR A 113 -2.16 -8.69 -3.72
N HIS A 114 -1.64 -7.52 -4.11
CA HIS A 114 -1.81 -6.26 -3.38
C HIS A 114 -3.28 -5.87 -3.12
N CYS A 115 -4.14 -6.00 -4.13
CA CYS A 115 -5.56 -5.59 -4.05
C CYS A 115 -6.45 -6.64 -3.36
N LEU A 116 -6.19 -6.90 -2.08
CA LEU A 116 -6.81 -7.98 -1.30
C LEU A 116 -8.35 -8.06 -1.42
N TYR A 117 -9.07 -6.96 -1.24
CA TYR A 117 -10.56 -6.98 -1.28
C TYR A 117 -11.17 -7.46 -2.59
N SER A 118 -10.39 -7.50 -3.68
CA SER A 118 -10.81 -8.06 -4.96
C SER A 118 -10.12 -9.38 -5.30
N ASP A 119 -9.23 -9.87 -4.45
CA ASP A 119 -8.51 -11.12 -4.68
C ASP A 119 -9.36 -12.33 -4.22
N PRO A 120 -9.46 -13.40 -5.04
CA PRO A 120 -10.17 -14.63 -4.65
C PRO A 120 -9.72 -15.23 -3.31
N ALA A 121 -8.47 -14.99 -2.90
CA ALA A 121 -7.94 -15.47 -1.62
C ALA A 121 -8.74 -14.97 -0.40
N MET A 122 -9.45 -13.85 -0.50
CA MET A 122 -10.34 -13.38 0.58
C MET A 122 -11.50 -14.34 0.84
N VAL A 123 -11.93 -15.09 -0.17
CA VAL A 123 -12.93 -16.15 -0.04
C VAL A 123 -12.22 -17.46 0.32
N ASP A 124 -11.23 -17.88 -0.48
CA ASP A 124 -10.56 -19.18 -0.33
C ASP A 124 -9.85 -19.37 1.02
N LYS A 125 -9.48 -18.27 1.68
CA LYS A 125 -8.79 -18.25 2.97
C LYS A 125 -9.63 -17.64 4.09
N GLU A 126 -10.94 -17.50 3.89
CA GLU A 126 -11.87 -16.96 4.89
C GLU A 126 -11.49 -15.53 5.36
N GLY A 127 -10.79 -14.76 4.53
CA GLY A 127 -10.29 -13.43 4.87
C GLY A 127 -11.40 -12.46 5.27
N TRP A 128 -12.59 -12.57 4.67
CA TRP A 128 -13.75 -11.75 5.06
C TRP A 128 -14.27 -12.09 6.47
N ASN A 129 -14.28 -13.37 6.83
CA ASN A 129 -14.67 -13.80 8.17
C ASN A 129 -13.67 -13.30 9.22
N ILE A 130 -12.37 -13.36 8.92
CA ILE A 130 -11.32 -12.80 9.80
C ILE A 130 -11.56 -11.31 10.08
N ILE A 131 -11.86 -10.51 9.06
CA ILE A 131 -12.14 -9.07 9.23
C ILE A 131 -13.42 -8.88 10.06
N ARG A 132 -14.51 -9.59 9.71
CA ARG A 132 -15.79 -9.49 10.41
C ARG A 132 -15.63 -9.81 11.89
N ASP A 133 -15.01 -10.94 12.20
CA ASP A 133 -14.87 -11.43 13.57
C ASP A 133 -13.99 -10.48 14.38
N TRP A 134 -12.90 -9.99 13.78
CA TRP A 134 -12.06 -8.96 14.40
C TRP A 134 -12.85 -7.69 14.75
N ILE A 135 -13.75 -7.23 13.88
CA ILE A 135 -14.58 -6.04 14.14
C ILE A 135 -15.66 -6.32 15.20
N ILE A 136 -16.20 -7.55 15.28
CA ILE A 136 -17.23 -7.90 16.27
C ILE A 136 -16.63 -8.04 17.67
N GLU A 137 -15.39 -8.53 17.77
CA GLU A 137 -14.69 -8.77 19.03
C GLU A 137 -14.19 -7.49 19.73
N HIS A 138 -14.16 -6.33 19.05
CA HIS A 138 -13.56 -5.07 19.53
C HIS A 138 -14.47 -3.85 19.33
#